data_AF-A0A2E3IGE0-F1
#
_entry.id   AF-A0A2E3IGE0-F1
#
_cell.length_a   1.000
_cell.length_b   1.000
_cell.length_c   1.000
_cell.angle_alpha   90.00
_cell.angle_beta   90.00
_cell.angle_gamma   90.00
#
_symmetry.space_group_name_H-M   'P 1'
#
loop_
_entity.id
_entity.type
_entity.pdbx_description
1 polymer ?
#
loop_
_entity_poly.entity_id
_entity_poly.type
_entity_poly.pdbx_seq_one_letter_code
_entity_poly.pdbx_strand_id
1 'polypeptide(L)'
;MRPVSYKTVLKAKTLNLLSAMCIFQSLCSPIKFSLCAALMLVSSRADAGQQLQMPNIFGDQMVLQRDKPIRIWGRAEADNAVTVSFAGNSRTVTADTEGKWEVALAPMPAQSSGQALTVKSAEETLVFEDVLVGDVWLCSGQSNMEWRLRSSRDADLEIPSSNSPGLRYLQIRPEGSPEPRENFPREKREGVWLQCNPETAGDCSGVAYFFGQRLHRHLNVPIGLINAAWGGTMAQHWVTRKTLETLPAVKSYLDAYDEKCRQWVAEGGEQGASERFALAQKQWEAQAKEARDRGEKDPPDRPNRRNYQNPAEGRIPAGPLNAMIMPMAGLSLRGVLFYQGENNSFGDTWIPFRETFPAVISDWRRLFRNDELPFGIIQIAGWSTRRSMTYDMNHHTNIVREVQFNTWRATSNAGLIVSFDANSNSSIHPGRKSPVGDRAARWALSEVHGAMDSTRGKPLQWHGPVYQSMEKEK
;
A
#
# COMPACT_ATOMS: atom_id res chain seq x y z
N MET A 1 -54.59 41.02 22.94
CA MET A 1 -55.40 39.95 23.58
C MET A 1 -54.48 38.82 24.03
N ARG A 2 -54.81 38.16 25.15
CA ARG A 2 -54.33 36.85 25.66
C ARG A 2 -55.60 36.09 26.12
N PRO A 3 -55.57 34.81 26.59
CA PRO A 3 -54.52 33.77 26.57
C PRO A 3 -54.89 32.67 25.53
N VAL A 4 -54.47 31.38 25.49
CA VAL A 4 -54.25 30.22 26.41
C VAL A 4 -53.51 29.14 25.57
N SER A 5 -52.78 28.09 26.00
CA SER A 5 -51.87 27.67 27.11
C SER A 5 -51.28 26.27 26.65
N TYR A 6 -50.57 25.35 27.32
CA TYR A 6 -49.87 25.07 28.60
C TYR A 6 -49.13 23.72 28.34
N LYS A 7 -47.98 23.27 28.86
CA LYS A 7 -46.95 23.71 29.86
C LYS A 7 -45.56 23.70 29.14
N THR A 8 -44.32 23.70 29.67
CA THR A 8 -43.68 23.35 30.98
C THR A 8 -43.71 21.82 31.28
N VAL A 9 -42.78 21.14 31.97
CA VAL A 9 -41.70 21.44 32.97
C VAL A 9 -40.53 20.43 32.70
N LEU A 10 -39.21 20.70 32.58
CA LEU A 10 -38.22 21.56 33.26
C LEU A 10 -37.54 20.88 34.49
N LYS A 11 -36.21 20.64 34.50
CA LYS A 11 -35.29 20.91 35.64
C LYS A 11 -33.82 20.53 35.41
N ALA A 12 -32.97 21.14 36.24
CA ALA A 12 -31.51 21.09 36.19
C ALA A 12 -30.91 20.84 37.59
N LYS A 13 -29.57 20.80 37.67
CA LYS A 13 -28.72 20.47 38.83
C LYS A 13 -28.99 21.27 40.12
N THR A 14 -28.73 20.64 41.27
CA THR A 14 -28.18 21.31 42.47
C THR A 14 -27.33 20.33 43.32
N LEU A 15 -26.48 20.91 44.18
CA LEU A 15 -25.68 20.28 45.26
C LEU A 15 -26.61 19.59 46.32
N ASN A 16 -26.16 18.79 47.30
CA ASN A 16 -24.99 19.00 48.18
C ASN A 16 -24.65 17.77 49.10
N LEU A 17 -23.55 17.89 49.85
CA LEU A 17 -23.26 17.25 51.16
C LEU A 17 -23.22 15.72 51.32
N LEU A 18 -22.02 15.20 51.63
CA LEU A 18 -21.74 14.50 52.90
C LEU A 18 -20.22 14.48 53.17
N SER A 19 -19.81 14.43 54.44
CA SER A 19 -18.44 14.78 54.87
C SER A 19 -17.79 13.74 55.78
N ALA A 20 -16.47 13.59 55.61
CA ALA A 20 -15.44 13.23 56.59
C ALA A 20 -15.69 12.13 57.64
N MET A 21 -14.83 11.11 57.63
CA MET A 21 -14.18 10.66 58.86
C MET A 21 -12.84 9.94 58.57
N CYS A 22 -11.86 10.12 59.47
CA CYS A 22 -10.57 9.42 59.46
C CYS A 22 -10.22 9.01 60.91
N ILE A 23 -9.17 8.19 61.04
CA ILE A 23 -8.52 7.80 62.30
C ILE A 23 -9.35 6.86 63.20
N PHE A 24 -8.92 5.60 63.31
CA PHE A 24 -8.28 5.09 64.55
C PHE A 24 -7.60 3.74 64.33
N GLN A 25 -6.47 3.52 65.03
CA GLN A 25 -5.83 2.22 65.18
C GLN A 25 -6.18 1.65 66.56
N SER A 26 -6.48 0.36 66.68
CA SER A 26 -5.88 -0.50 67.73
C SER A 26 -6.18 -1.98 67.51
N LEU A 27 -5.31 -2.80 68.10
CA LEU A 27 -5.30 -4.27 68.13
C LEU A 27 -6.58 -4.89 68.71
N CYS A 28 -7.06 -5.98 68.10
CA CYS A 28 -7.46 -7.18 68.87
C CYS A 28 -7.62 -8.45 67.99
N SER A 29 -7.44 -9.60 68.63
CA SER A 29 -7.63 -10.98 68.14
C SER A 29 -7.88 -11.87 69.38
N PRO A 30 -8.39 -13.13 69.34
CA PRO A 30 -8.50 -13.99 68.15
C PRO A 30 -9.74 -14.95 68.07
N ILE A 31 -9.81 -15.74 66.98
CA ILE A 31 -10.34 -17.13 66.89
C ILE A 31 -11.84 -17.41 67.25
N LYS A 32 -12.71 -17.63 66.22
CA LYS A 32 -13.37 -18.95 65.92
C LYS A 32 -14.32 -18.98 64.70
N PHE A 33 -14.01 -19.89 63.78
CA PHE A 33 -14.89 -20.82 63.01
C PHE A 33 -16.21 -20.37 62.32
N SER A 34 -16.18 -20.47 60.99
CA SER A 34 -17.04 -21.32 60.12
C SER A 34 -18.14 -20.74 59.20
N LEU A 35 -18.05 -21.24 57.95
CA LEU A 35 -19.07 -21.44 56.91
C LEU A 35 -19.60 -20.26 56.06
N CYS A 36 -20.00 -20.64 54.84
CA CYS A 36 -20.84 -19.92 53.88
C CYS A 36 -20.36 -18.58 53.30
N ALA A 37 -19.41 -18.63 52.34
CA ALA A 37 -19.49 -17.83 51.08
C ALA A 37 -18.42 -18.20 50.02
N ALA A 38 -17.93 -19.44 49.96
CA ALA A 38 -16.95 -19.87 48.94
C ALA A 38 -17.60 -20.16 47.58
N LEU A 39 -18.35 -19.20 47.02
CA LEU A 39 -18.64 -19.21 45.58
C LEU A 39 -17.33 -18.90 44.85
N MET A 40 -16.67 -19.94 44.35
CA MET A 40 -15.62 -19.75 43.38
C MET A 40 -16.25 -19.12 42.13
N LEU A 41 -15.95 -17.85 41.90
CA LEU A 41 -15.97 -17.30 40.54
C LEU A 41 -14.85 -17.97 39.75
N VAL A 42 -15.08 -19.23 39.38
CA VAL A 42 -14.52 -19.79 38.15
C VAL A 42 -15.21 -19.01 37.02
N SER A 43 -14.71 -17.79 36.80
CA SER A 43 -14.90 -17.11 35.53
C SER A 43 -14.22 -18.00 34.51
N SER A 44 -15.02 -18.88 33.88
CA SER A 44 -14.64 -19.46 32.62
C SER A 44 -14.27 -18.28 31.72
N ARG A 45 -12.98 -18.19 31.39
CA ARG A 45 -12.62 -17.69 30.08
C ARG A 45 -13.28 -18.68 29.14
N ALA A 46 -14.46 -18.31 28.63
CA ALA A 46 -14.77 -18.69 27.27
C ALA A 46 -13.61 -18.11 26.47
N ASP A 47 -12.71 -18.98 26.00
CA ASP A 47 -11.76 -18.54 24.99
C ASP A 47 -12.61 -18.01 23.83
N ALA A 48 -12.36 -16.76 23.48
CA ALA A 48 -12.95 -16.16 22.30
C ALA A 48 -12.20 -16.76 21.10
N GLY A 49 -12.54 -18.01 20.78
CA GLY A 49 -11.93 -18.81 19.72
C GLY A 49 -11.78 -17.96 18.48
N GLN A 50 -10.56 -17.89 17.95
CA GLN A 50 -10.25 -16.88 16.94
C GLN A 50 -11.08 -17.13 15.68
N GLN A 51 -12.04 -16.22 15.44
CA GLN A 51 -12.96 -16.29 14.32
C GLN A 51 -12.20 -16.53 13.00
N LEU A 52 -12.78 -17.31 12.10
CA LEU A 52 -12.23 -17.59 10.77
C LEU A 52 -12.13 -16.28 9.99
N GLN A 53 -10.89 -15.83 9.73
CA GLN A 53 -10.59 -14.52 9.17
C GLN A 53 -9.66 -14.63 7.97
N MET A 54 -9.96 -13.84 6.93
CA MET A 54 -9.18 -13.74 5.70
C MET A 54 -8.63 -12.32 5.55
N PRO A 55 -7.36 -12.14 5.11
CA PRO A 55 -6.86 -10.83 4.76
C PRO A 55 -7.63 -10.24 3.58
N ASN A 56 -7.76 -8.91 3.55
CA ASN A 56 -8.62 -8.18 2.61
C ASN A 56 -8.17 -8.25 1.14
N ILE A 57 -7.06 -8.93 0.85
CA ILE A 57 -6.67 -9.33 -0.50
C ILE A 57 -7.61 -10.41 -1.10
N PHE A 58 -8.29 -11.20 -0.26
CA PHE A 58 -9.29 -12.18 -0.69
C PHE A 58 -10.70 -11.60 -0.62
N GLY A 59 -11.47 -11.71 -1.70
CA GLY A 59 -12.81 -11.14 -1.83
C GLY A 59 -13.52 -11.62 -3.09
N ASP A 60 -14.81 -11.29 -3.19
CA ASP A 60 -15.60 -11.50 -4.41
C ASP A 60 -14.95 -10.83 -5.62
N GLN A 61 -15.20 -11.36 -6.80
CA GLN A 61 -14.64 -10.86 -8.07
C GLN A 61 -13.09 -10.84 -8.14
N MET A 62 -12.35 -11.47 -7.22
CA MET A 62 -10.88 -11.50 -7.35
C MET A 62 -10.39 -12.37 -8.52
N VAL A 63 -9.10 -12.23 -8.86
CA VAL A 63 -8.40 -13.10 -9.81
C VAL A 63 -7.27 -13.81 -9.08
N LEU A 64 -7.24 -15.14 -9.15
CA LEU A 64 -6.18 -15.99 -8.62
C LEU A 64 -5.18 -16.36 -9.73
N GLN A 65 -3.90 -16.51 -9.38
CA GLN A 65 -2.83 -16.70 -10.36
C GLN A 65 -2.84 -18.09 -10.99
N ARG A 66 -3.02 -18.15 -12.31
CA ARG A 66 -2.89 -19.35 -13.13
C ARG A 66 -1.44 -19.87 -13.20
N ASP A 67 -1.29 -21.13 -13.61
CA ASP A 67 -0.01 -21.78 -13.93
C ASP A 67 1.03 -21.80 -12.78
N LYS A 68 0.65 -21.41 -11.56
CA LYS A 68 1.47 -21.40 -10.34
C LYS A 68 0.63 -21.90 -9.15
N PRO A 69 1.23 -22.40 -8.05
CA PRO A 69 0.48 -22.81 -6.87
C PRO A 69 -0.33 -21.63 -6.30
N ILE A 70 -1.61 -21.85 -6.04
CA ILE A 70 -2.51 -20.83 -5.52
C ILE A 70 -2.45 -20.89 -3.99
N ARG A 71 -1.71 -19.95 -3.40
CA ARG A 71 -1.55 -19.82 -1.94
C ARG A 71 -2.72 -19.03 -1.35
N ILE A 72 -3.36 -19.59 -0.33
CA ILE A 72 -4.50 -19.03 0.39
C ILE A 72 -4.19 -19.15 1.88
N TRP A 73 -4.34 -18.06 2.64
CA TRP A 73 -3.97 -18.00 4.05
C TRP A 73 -4.92 -17.11 4.84
N GLY A 74 -4.93 -17.30 6.16
CA GLY A 74 -5.78 -16.54 7.06
C GLY A 74 -5.49 -16.85 8.52
N ARG A 75 -6.49 -16.55 9.36
CA ARG A 75 -6.54 -16.88 10.77
C ARG A 75 -7.76 -17.74 11.10
N ALA A 76 -7.64 -18.54 12.14
CA ALA A 76 -8.70 -19.33 12.76
C ALA A 76 -8.29 -19.63 14.21
N GLU A 77 -9.12 -20.34 14.96
CA GLU A 77 -8.76 -20.86 16.27
C GLU A 77 -7.58 -21.83 16.17
N ALA A 78 -6.67 -21.78 17.13
CA ALA A 78 -5.45 -22.61 17.15
C ALA A 78 -5.79 -24.11 17.18
N ASP A 79 -4.94 -24.93 16.56
CA ASP A 79 -5.09 -26.38 16.43
C ASP A 79 -6.37 -26.87 15.72
N ASN A 80 -7.25 -25.96 15.27
CA ASN A 80 -8.46 -26.31 14.53
C ASN A 80 -8.22 -26.45 13.01
N ALA A 81 -9.01 -27.33 12.38
CA ALA A 81 -8.90 -27.64 10.96
C ALA A 81 -9.65 -26.62 10.08
N VAL A 82 -8.97 -26.09 9.07
CA VAL A 82 -9.52 -25.20 8.03
C VAL A 82 -9.44 -25.92 6.68
N THR A 83 -10.57 -26.01 5.98
CA THR A 83 -10.68 -26.58 4.64
C THR A 83 -10.95 -25.50 3.61
N VAL A 84 -10.15 -25.48 2.55
CA VAL A 84 -10.25 -24.55 1.43
C VAL A 84 -10.60 -25.31 0.15
N SER A 85 -11.66 -24.89 -0.52
CA SER A 85 -12.21 -25.54 -1.72
C SER A 85 -12.45 -24.51 -2.83
N PHE A 86 -11.96 -24.80 -4.04
CA PHE A 86 -12.06 -23.90 -5.20
C PHE A 86 -11.95 -24.69 -6.51
N ALA A 87 -12.84 -24.43 -7.47
CA ALA A 87 -12.79 -24.96 -8.84
C ALA A 87 -12.46 -26.48 -8.90
N GLY A 88 -13.17 -27.29 -8.09
CA GLY A 88 -13.01 -28.74 -7.99
C GLY A 88 -11.80 -29.24 -7.17
N ASN A 89 -10.89 -28.34 -6.74
CA ASN A 89 -9.80 -28.66 -5.82
C ASN A 89 -10.26 -28.45 -4.37
N SER A 90 -9.73 -29.24 -3.44
CA SER A 90 -9.91 -29.04 -2.00
C SER A 90 -8.66 -29.45 -1.22
N ARG A 91 -8.38 -28.75 -0.12
CA ARG A 91 -7.29 -29.04 0.82
C ARG A 91 -7.70 -28.65 2.24
N THR A 92 -7.28 -29.45 3.22
CA THR A 92 -7.42 -29.15 4.65
C THR A 92 -6.05 -28.93 5.26
N VAL A 93 -5.96 -27.95 6.17
CA VAL A 93 -4.77 -27.62 6.97
C VAL A 93 -5.20 -27.34 8.41
N THR A 94 -4.32 -27.55 9.39
CA THR A 94 -4.55 -27.16 10.79
C THR A 94 -3.93 -25.79 11.05
N ALA A 95 -4.63 -24.92 11.77
CA ALA A 95 -4.07 -23.63 12.19
C ALA A 95 -3.02 -23.83 13.30
N ASP A 96 -1.96 -23.03 13.26
CA ASP A 96 -0.87 -23.11 14.24
C ASP A 96 -1.25 -22.53 15.61
N THR A 97 -0.31 -22.58 16.57
CA THR A 97 -0.50 -22.08 17.93
C THR A 97 -0.68 -20.56 18.04
N GLU A 98 -0.49 -19.81 16.95
CA GLU A 98 -0.82 -18.38 16.84
C GLU A 98 -2.14 -18.14 16.08
N GLY A 99 -2.86 -19.20 15.71
CA GLY A 99 -4.10 -19.19 14.93
C GLY A 99 -3.89 -19.02 13.42
N LYS A 100 -2.66 -19.04 12.92
CA LYS A 100 -2.35 -18.78 11.50
C LYS A 100 -2.42 -20.06 10.68
N TRP A 101 -2.83 -19.96 9.42
CA TRP A 101 -2.80 -21.07 8.47
C TRP A 101 -2.50 -20.61 7.05
N GLU A 102 -1.77 -21.42 6.28
CA GLU A 102 -1.53 -21.24 4.84
C GLU A 102 -1.73 -22.60 4.14
N VAL A 103 -2.37 -22.58 2.96
CA VAL A 103 -2.55 -23.75 2.11
C VAL A 103 -2.25 -23.41 0.65
N ALA A 104 -1.64 -24.34 -0.07
CA ALA A 104 -1.39 -24.23 -1.51
C ALA A 104 -2.30 -25.20 -2.27
N LEU A 105 -3.21 -24.64 -3.08
CA LEU A 105 -3.92 -25.40 -4.11
C LEU A 105 -2.99 -25.61 -5.32
N ALA A 106 -3.26 -26.65 -6.10
CA ALA A 106 -2.46 -26.99 -7.27
C ALA A 106 -2.49 -25.87 -8.33
N PRO A 107 -1.45 -25.76 -9.21
CA PRO A 107 -1.52 -24.88 -10.37
C PRO A 107 -2.72 -25.19 -11.26
N MET A 108 -3.43 -24.15 -11.70
CA MET A 108 -4.62 -24.27 -12.55
C MET A 108 -4.46 -23.42 -13.82
N PRO A 109 -5.00 -23.84 -14.97
CA PRO A 109 -5.02 -23.02 -16.19
C PRO A 109 -5.96 -21.81 -16.02
N ALA A 110 -5.95 -20.89 -16.99
CA ALA A 110 -6.88 -19.76 -17.01
C ALA A 110 -8.36 -20.23 -17.04
N GLN A 111 -9.21 -19.56 -16.27
CA GLN A 111 -10.66 -19.80 -16.21
C GLN A 111 -11.38 -18.45 -16.22
N SER A 112 -12.13 -18.18 -17.29
CA SER A 112 -12.90 -16.94 -17.50
C SER A 112 -14.35 -17.01 -17.01
N SER A 113 -14.77 -18.15 -16.47
CA SER A 113 -16.05 -18.35 -15.78
C SER A 113 -15.84 -18.27 -14.27
N GLY A 114 -16.62 -17.41 -13.58
CA GLY A 114 -16.57 -17.29 -12.12
C GLY A 114 -16.79 -18.62 -11.41
N GLN A 115 -16.05 -18.83 -10.32
CA GLN A 115 -16.17 -19.98 -9.42
C GLN A 115 -16.25 -19.48 -7.97
N ALA A 116 -16.95 -20.21 -7.10
CA ALA A 116 -16.93 -19.92 -5.68
C ALA A 116 -15.62 -20.45 -5.04
N LEU A 117 -14.97 -19.62 -4.22
CA LEU A 117 -13.94 -20.05 -3.27
C LEU A 117 -14.60 -20.20 -1.89
N THR A 118 -14.57 -21.39 -1.31
CA THR A 118 -15.05 -21.66 0.04
C THR A 118 -13.88 -21.86 1.00
N VAL A 119 -13.91 -21.20 2.14
CA VAL A 119 -13.00 -21.42 3.29
C VAL A 119 -13.86 -21.77 4.49
N LYS A 120 -13.63 -22.94 5.11
CA LYS A 120 -14.50 -23.51 6.14
C LYS A 120 -13.72 -24.01 7.36
N SER A 121 -14.18 -23.66 8.55
CA SER A 121 -13.76 -24.24 9.83
C SER A 121 -14.81 -25.27 10.33
N ALA A 122 -14.74 -25.68 11.60
CA ALA A 122 -15.80 -26.48 12.21
C ALA A 122 -17.13 -25.71 12.30
N GLU A 123 -17.08 -24.43 12.70
CA GLU A 123 -18.25 -23.61 13.03
C GLU A 123 -18.64 -22.63 11.91
N GLU A 124 -17.68 -22.15 11.12
CA GLU A 124 -17.88 -21.06 10.15
C GLU A 124 -17.59 -21.48 8.71
N THR A 125 -18.16 -20.74 7.76
CA THR A 125 -17.87 -20.91 6.33
C THR A 125 -17.94 -19.54 5.64
N LEU A 126 -16.79 -19.11 5.12
CA LEU A 126 -16.66 -17.95 4.24
C LEU A 126 -16.77 -18.42 2.79
N VAL A 127 -17.47 -17.65 1.96
CA VAL A 127 -17.55 -17.86 0.52
C VAL A 127 -17.19 -16.56 -0.17
N PHE A 128 -16.37 -16.65 -1.21
CA PHE A 128 -16.06 -15.55 -2.12
C PHE A 128 -16.55 -15.92 -3.52
N GLU A 129 -17.41 -15.08 -4.08
CA GLU A 129 -18.14 -15.37 -5.32
C GLU A 129 -17.45 -14.78 -6.56
N ASP A 130 -17.78 -15.36 -7.73
CA ASP A 130 -17.25 -14.95 -9.04
C ASP A 130 -15.70 -14.84 -9.08
N VAL A 131 -14.98 -15.78 -8.47
CA VAL A 131 -13.51 -15.80 -8.50
C VAL A 131 -13.02 -16.38 -9.83
N LEU A 132 -12.07 -15.71 -10.49
CA LEU A 132 -11.46 -16.16 -11.76
C LEU A 132 -10.04 -16.68 -11.57
N VAL A 133 -9.54 -17.41 -12.57
CA VAL A 133 -8.13 -17.84 -12.65
C VAL A 133 -7.47 -17.19 -13.86
N GLY A 134 -6.39 -16.44 -13.65
CA GLY A 134 -5.80 -15.56 -14.65
C GLY A 134 -4.40 -15.06 -14.27
N ASP A 135 -3.93 -13.99 -14.90
CA ASP A 135 -2.63 -13.40 -14.59
C ASP A 135 -2.73 -12.19 -13.65
N VAL A 136 -2.15 -12.33 -12.47
CA VAL A 136 -2.17 -11.36 -11.38
C VAL A 136 -0.87 -10.56 -11.39
N TRP A 137 -1.00 -9.25 -11.49
CA TRP A 137 0.10 -8.30 -11.60
C TRP A 137 0.04 -7.25 -10.49
N LEU A 138 1.15 -7.10 -9.78
CA LEU A 138 1.32 -6.04 -8.79
C LEU A 138 1.84 -4.78 -9.46
N CYS A 139 1.06 -3.71 -9.41
CA CYS A 139 1.36 -2.40 -9.96
C CYS A 139 1.67 -1.43 -8.81
N SER A 140 2.89 -0.91 -8.71
CA SER A 140 3.34 -0.14 -7.56
C SER A 140 4.32 0.99 -7.94
N GLY A 141 4.82 1.71 -6.92
CA GLY A 141 5.65 2.89 -7.02
C GLY A 141 4.95 4.13 -6.48
N GLN A 142 5.03 5.25 -7.19
CA GLN A 142 4.49 6.53 -6.73
C GLN A 142 3.34 7.06 -7.60
N SER A 143 3.09 8.37 -7.55
CA SER A 143 1.88 9.02 -8.08
C SER A 143 1.62 8.78 -9.57
N ASN A 144 2.65 8.47 -10.38
CA ASN A 144 2.45 8.14 -11.78
C ASN A 144 1.85 6.73 -12.02
N MET A 145 1.98 5.80 -11.06
CA MET A 145 1.21 4.54 -11.02
C MET A 145 -0.12 4.72 -10.28
N GLU A 146 -0.16 5.50 -9.19
CA GLU A 146 -1.39 5.81 -8.45
C GLU A 146 -2.45 6.53 -9.31
N TRP A 147 -2.00 7.28 -10.33
CA TRP A 147 -2.81 8.12 -11.20
C TRP A 147 -3.99 7.37 -11.83
N ARG A 148 -5.21 7.71 -11.39
CA ARG A 148 -6.44 7.03 -11.81
C ARG A 148 -6.78 7.28 -13.28
N LEU A 149 -7.47 6.33 -13.91
CA LEU A 149 -7.90 6.42 -15.31
C LEU A 149 -8.75 7.68 -15.54
N ARG A 150 -9.66 8.02 -14.62
CA ARG A 150 -10.49 9.25 -14.68
C ARG A 150 -9.73 10.57 -14.69
N SER A 151 -8.43 10.55 -14.41
CA SER A 151 -7.55 11.73 -14.47
C SER A 151 -6.55 11.66 -15.63
N SER A 152 -6.62 10.62 -16.46
CA SER A 152 -5.79 10.47 -17.67
C SER A 152 -6.38 11.27 -18.83
N ARG A 153 -5.54 11.66 -19.81
CA ARG A 153 -5.96 12.50 -20.95
C ARG A 153 -7.14 11.92 -21.72
N ASP A 154 -7.09 10.62 -21.96
CA ASP A 154 -7.91 9.91 -22.94
C ASP A 154 -9.13 9.21 -22.26
N ALA A 155 -9.49 9.65 -21.05
CA ALA A 155 -10.47 9.01 -20.15
C ALA A 155 -11.94 9.17 -20.58
N ASP A 156 -12.22 10.21 -21.34
CA ASP A 156 -13.51 10.52 -21.97
C ASP A 156 -13.93 9.46 -22.99
N LEU A 157 -12.95 8.85 -23.68
CA LEU A 157 -13.17 7.74 -24.61
C LEU A 157 -13.04 6.38 -23.92
N GLU A 158 -12.04 6.21 -23.04
CA GLU A 158 -11.73 4.90 -22.45
C GLU A 158 -12.75 4.43 -21.41
N ILE A 159 -13.28 5.30 -20.54
CA ILE A 159 -14.23 4.87 -19.50
C ILE A 159 -15.57 4.40 -20.11
N PRO A 160 -16.20 5.09 -21.07
CA PRO A 160 -17.38 4.55 -21.77
C PRO A 160 -17.09 3.28 -22.57
N SER A 161 -15.85 3.11 -23.05
CA SER A 161 -15.42 1.93 -23.82
C SER A 161 -14.99 0.74 -22.96
N SER A 162 -14.79 0.92 -21.65
CA SER A 162 -14.28 -0.13 -20.77
C SER A 162 -15.37 -1.15 -20.42
N ASN A 163 -15.57 -2.13 -21.30
CA ASN A 163 -16.39 -3.31 -21.04
C ASN A 163 -15.53 -4.56 -21.17
N SER A 164 -14.94 -5.02 -20.06
CA SER A 164 -14.00 -6.14 -20.06
C SER A 164 -14.06 -6.90 -18.73
N PRO A 165 -15.05 -7.80 -18.55
CA PRO A 165 -15.28 -8.49 -17.26
C PRO A 165 -14.12 -9.37 -16.78
N GLY A 166 -13.28 -9.84 -17.71
CA GLY A 166 -12.04 -10.56 -17.39
C GLY A 166 -10.88 -9.66 -16.94
N LEU A 167 -10.97 -8.35 -17.11
CA LEU A 167 -10.03 -7.39 -16.51
C LEU A 167 -10.60 -6.91 -15.17
N ARG A 168 -9.85 -7.10 -14.09
CA ARG A 168 -10.27 -6.76 -12.73
C ARG A 168 -9.12 -6.15 -11.95
N TYR A 169 -9.43 -5.34 -10.95
CA TYR A 169 -8.42 -4.64 -10.18
C TYR A 169 -8.79 -4.49 -8.70
N LEU A 170 -7.78 -4.30 -7.85
CA LEU A 170 -7.92 -3.91 -6.45
C LEU A 170 -7.04 -2.69 -6.19
N GLN A 171 -7.61 -1.65 -5.60
CA GLN A 171 -6.88 -0.45 -5.19
C GLN A 171 -6.53 -0.54 -3.70
N ILE A 172 -5.24 -0.68 -3.36
CA ILE A 172 -4.80 -0.54 -1.98
C ILE A 172 -4.74 0.96 -1.65
N ARG A 173 -5.26 1.32 -0.47
CA ARG A 173 -5.22 2.68 0.06
C ARG A 173 -3.77 3.05 0.44
N PRO A 174 -3.28 4.25 0.10
CA PRO A 174 -1.96 4.69 0.53
C PRO A 174 -1.83 4.82 2.05
N GLU A 175 -0.93 4.04 2.66
CA GLU A 175 -0.67 4.03 4.10
C GLU A 175 0.78 3.60 4.39
N GLY A 176 1.27 3.86 5.60
CA GLY A 176 2.58 3.39 6.07
C GLY A 176 2.53 2.94 7.53
N SER A 177 3.36 1.96 7.90
CA SER A 177 3.37 1.31 9.22
C SER A 177 4.81 0.98 9.65
N PRO A 178 5.26 1.31 10.87
CA PRO A 178 6.62 1.01 11.29
C PRO A 178 6.87 -0.50 11.33
N GLU A 179 5.85 -1.28 11.73
CA GLU A 179 5.86 -2.74 11.70
C GLU A 179 5.02 -3.32 10.54
N PRO A 180 5.39 -4.49 9.99
CA PRO A 180 4.59 -5.22 9.00
C PRO A 180 3.15 -5.47 9.48
N ARG A 181 2.18 -5.27 8.58
CA ARG A 181 0.77 -5.60 8.83
C ARG A 181 0.38 -6.91 8.15
N GLU A 182 -0.47 -7.69 8.81
CA GLU A 182 -1.13 -8.87 8.24
C GLU A 182 -2.30 -8.49 7.30
N ASN A 183 -2.83 -7.27 7.40
CA ASN A 183 -4.00 -6.82 6.63
C ASN A 183 -3.95 -5.30 6.31
N PHE A 184 -4.59 -4.88 5.20
CA PHE A 184 -4.83 -3.48 4.85
C PHE A 184 -6.32 -3.11 5.05
N PRO A 185 -6.68 -1.82 5.26
CA PRO A 185 -8.08 -1.43 5.48
C PRO A 185 -8.96 -1.60 4.23
N ARG A 186 -10.26 -1.84 4.45
CA ARG A 186 -11.32 -1.76 3.44
C ARG A 186 -12.15 -0.50 3.66
N GLU A 187 -12.19 0.39 2.68
CA GLU A 187 -13.01 1.60 2.70
C GLU A 187 -13.62 1.88 1.32
N LYS A 188 -14.95 1.86 1.22
CA LYS A 188 -15.74 2.20 0.01
C LYS A 188 -15.42 1.32 -1.22
N ARG A 189 -14.39 1.69 -1.99
CA ARG A 189 -13.89 1.01 -3.20
C ARG A 189 -12.39 0.68 -3.10
N GLU A 190 -11.77 0.93 -1.96
CA GLU A 190 -10.36 0.65 -1.66
C GLU A 190 -10.28 -0.57 -0.74
N GLY A 191 -9.30 -1.46 -1.00
CA GLY A 191 -9.16 -2.77 -0.34
C GLY A 191 -10.14 -3.85 -0.82
N VAL A 192 -10.89 -3.60 -1.90
CA VAL A 192 -11.83 -4.54 -2.53
C VAL A 192 -11.52 -4.74 -4.01
N TRP A 193 -11.86 -5.90 -4.55
CA TRP A 193 -11.74 -6.20 -5.98
C TRP A 193 -12.94 -5.64 -6.76
N LEU A 194 -12.68 -5.17 -7.98
CA LEU A 194 -13.66 -4.57 -8.87
C LEU A 194 -13.42 -5.04 -10.30
N GLN A 195 -14.47 -5.53 -10.95
CA GLN A 195 -14.52 -5.71 -12.39
C GLN A 195 -14.30 -4.38 -13.13
N CYS A 196 -13.58 -4.34 -14.25
CA CYS A 196 -13.54 -3.18 -15.15
C CYS A 196 -14.83 -3.07 -15.98
N ASN A 197 -15.66 -2.08 -15.62
CA ASN A 197 -16.83 -1.63 -16.36
C ASN A 197 -16.89 -0.08 -16.35
N PRO A 198 -17.80 0.59 -17.08
CA PRO A 198 -17.81 2.06 -17.15
C PRO A 198 -18.09 2.80 -15.82
N GLU A 199 -18.67 2.13 -14.82
CA GLU A 199 -18.92 2.70 -13.49
C GLU A 199 -17.69 2.62 -12.56
N THR A 200 -16.76 1.71 -12.84
CA THR A 200 -15.63 1.35 -11.97
C THR A 200 -14.27 1.66 -12.59
N ALA A 201 -14.07 1.51 -13.90
CA ALA A 201 -12.74 1.55 -14.53
C ALA A 201 -12.03 2.89 -14.32
N GLY A 202 -12.79 3.99 -14.20
CA GLY A 202 -12.27 5.31 -13.86
C GLY A 202 -11.48 5.38 -12.56
N ASP A 203 -11.70 4.47 -11.61
CA ASP A 203 -10.97 4.41 -10.33
C ASP A 203 -9.70 3.53 -10.37
N CYS A 204 -9.52 2.71 -11.43
CA CYS A 204 -8.30 1.94 -11.66
C CYS A 204 -7.11 2.86 -11.99
N SER A 205 -5.87 2.43 -11.78
CA SER A 205 -4.69 3.11 -12.31
C SER A 205 -4.75 3.20 -13.83
N GLY A 206 -4.51 4.38 -14.40
CA GLY A 206 -4.46 4.56 -15.85
C GLY A 206 -3.35 3.72 -16.50
N VAL A 207 -2.17 3.63 -15.88
CA VAL A 207 -1.05 2.82 -16.40
C VAL A 207 -1.39 1.33 -16.34
N ALA A 208 -1.93 0.87 -15.20
CA ALA A 208 -2.30 -0.53 -15.03
C ALA A 208 -3.48 -0.93 -15.95
N TYR A 209 -4.47 -0.06 -16.12
CA TYR A 209 -5.61 -0.29 -17.01
C TYR A 209 -5.16 -0.54 -18.46
N PHE A 210 -4.38 0.37 -19.06
CA PHE A 210 -3.90 0.18 -20.44
C PHE A 210 -3.02 -1.07 -20.59
N PHE A 211 -2.18 -1.34 -19.57
CA PHE A 211 -1.38 -2.57 -19.50
C PHE A 211 -2.25 -3.84 -19.50
N GLY A 212 -3.17 -3.95 -18.54
CA GLY A 212 -4.04 -5.12 -18.38
C GLY A 212 -5.01 -5.29 -19.53
N GLN A 213 -5.55 -4.20 -20.08
CA GLN A 213 -6.43 -4.23 -21.25
C GLN A 213 -5.69 -4.72 -22.50
N ARG A 214 -4.40 -4.37 -22.67
CA ARG A 214 -3.56 -4.89 -23.76
C ARG A 214 -3.23 -6.37 -23.56
N LEU A 215 -2.90 -6.81 -22.34
CA LEU A 215 -2.67 -8.23 -22.04
C LEU A 215 -3.92 -9.09 -22.24
N HIS A 216 -5.05 -8.68 -21.65
CA HIS A 216 -6.34 -9.38 -21.73
C HIS A 216 -6.74 -9.61 -23.20
N ARG A 217 -6.67 -8.56 -24.03
CA ARG A 217 -6.99 -8.61 -25.47
C ARG A 217 -6.05 -9.46 -26.32
N HIS A 218 -4.81 -9.69 -25.89
CA HIS A 218 -3.83 -10.48 -26.66
C HIS A 218 -3.77 -11.94 -26.21
N LEU A 219 -3.87 -12.18 -24.89
CA LEU A 219 -3.76 -13.51 -24.29
C LEU A 219 -5.11 -14.23 -24.16
N ASN A 220 -6.23 -13.49 -24.19
CA ASN A 220 -7.59 -14.00 -23.94
C ASN A 220 -7.74 -14.73 -22.58
N VAL A 221 -6.98 -14.30 -21.57
CA VAL A 221 -7.06 -14.77 -20.17
C VAL A 221 -7.51 -13.64 -19.24
N PRO A 222 -8.14 -13.93 -18.09
CA PRO A 222 -8.42 -12.91 -17.08
C PRO A 222 -7.13 -12.27 -16.56
N ILE A 223 -7.19 -10.97 -16.21
CA ILE A 223 -6.07 -10.19 -15.68
C ILE A 223 -6.50 -9.53 -14.37
N GLY A 224 -5.75 -9.79 -13.30
CA GLY A 224 -5.91 -9.13 -12.00
C GLY A 224 -4.83 -8.05 -11.81
N LEU A 225 -5.24 -6.82 -11.53
CA LEU A 225 -4.34 -5.68 -11.31
C LEU A 225 -4.41 -5.19 -9.86
N ILE A 226 -3.38 -5.43 -9.06
CA ILE A 226 -3.32 -4.90 -7.69
C ILE A 226 -2.53 -3.59 -7.73
N ASN A 227 -3.18 -2.45 -7.50
CA ASN A 227 -2.52 -1.15 -7.43
C ASN A 227 -2.13 -0.83 -5.98
N ALA A 228 -0.83 -0.77 -5.70
CA ALA A 228 -0.26 -0.48 -4.39
C ALA A 228 0.81 0.62 -4.54
N ALA A 229 0.39 1.83 -4.95
CA ALA A 229 1.27 2.96 -5.24
C ALA A 229 0.91 4.19 -4.39
N TRP A 230 1.90 5.03 -4.08
CA TRP A 230 1.69 6.25 -3.27
C TRP A 230 2.57 7.43 -3.69
N GLY A 231 1.94 8.52 -4.12
CA GLY A 231 2.55 9.79 -4.46
C GLY A 231 3.44 10.35 -3.35
N GLY A 232 4.64 10.76 -3.73
CA GLY A 232 5.64 11.30 -2.81
C GLY A 232 6.47 10.25 -2.06
N THR A 233 6.32 8.95 -2.35
CA THR A 233 7.20 7.92 -1.79
C THR A 233 8.53 7.81 -2.53
N MET A 234 9.55 7.42 -1.78
CA MET A 234 10.92 7.15 -2.26
C MET A 234 11.19 5.63 -2.26
N ALA A 235 12.21 5.15 -2.98
CA ALA A 235 12.51 3.72 -3.08
C ALA A 235 12.70 3.05 -1.70
N GLN A 236 13.35 3.74 -0.75
CA GLN A 236 13.52 3.28 0.64
C GLN A 236 12.24 3.20 1.49
N HIS A 237 11.08 3.54 0.93
CA HIS A 237 9.76 3.27 1.52
C HIS A 237 9.22 1.89 1.13
N TRP A 238 9.82 1.25 0.12
CA TRP A 238 9.39 -0.01 -0.51
C TRP A 238 10.40 -1.16 -0.32
N VAL A 239 11.37 -1.02 0.60
CA VAL A 239 12.40 -2.01 0.96
C VAL A 239 12.24 -2.37 2.44
N THR A 240 12.56 -3.59 2.86
CA THR A 240 12.41 -4.00 4.28
C THR A 240 13.39 -3.22 5.17
N ARG A 241 12.98 -2.89 6.40
CA ARG A 241 13.85 -2.21 7.38
C ARG A 241 15.19 -2.94 7.55
N LYS A 242 15.14 -4.28 7.66
CA LYS A 242 16.29 -5.19 7.72
C LYS A 242 17.26 -5.01 6.54
N THR A 243 16.76 -4.90 5.32
CA THR A 243 17.61 -4.67 4.14
C THR A 243 18.15 -3.23 4.14
N LEU A 244 17.32 -2.23 4.46
CA LEU A 244 17.76 -0.82 4.55
C LEU A 244 18.93 -0.62 5.53
N GLU A 245 18.95 -1.34 6.64
CA GLU A 245 20.03 -1.30 7.65
C GLU A 245 21.37 -1.85 7.14
N THR A 246 21.38 -2.60 6.03
CA THR A 246 22.61 -3.07 5.37
C THR A 246 23.12 -2.15 4.25
N LEU A 247 22.43 -1.04 3.97
CA LEU A 247 22.74 -0.13 2.85
C LEU A 247 23.46 1.14 3.32
N PRO A 248 24.78 1.30 3.07
CA PRO A 248 25.56 2.45 3.57
C PRO A 248 25.00 3.81 3.16
N ALA A 249 24.47 3.95 1.93
CA ALA A 249 23.93 5.21 1.43
C ALA A 249 22.60 5.62 2.12
N VAL A 250 21.98 4.72 2.88
CA VAL A 250 20.71 4.97 3.61
C VAL A 250 20.95 5.28 5.09
N LYS A 251 22.13 4.98 5.65
CA LYS A 251 22.38 5.06 7.10
C LYS A 251 21.98 6.41 7.71
N SER A 252 22.42 7.52 7.13
CA SER A 252 22.11 8.87 7.63
C SER A 252 20.62 9.23 7.56
N TYR A 253 19.87 8.63 6.62
CA TYR A 253 18.42 8.77 6.53
C TYR A 253 17.70 7.95 7.62
N LEU A 254 18.21 6.76 7.98
CA LEU A 254 17.69 5.99 9.12
C LEU A 254 18.04 6.66 10.45
N ASP A 255 19.31 7.04 10.67
CA ASP A 255 19.78 7.73 11.89
C ASP A 255 18.91 8.97 12.19
N ALA A 256 18.60 9.78 11.16
CA ALA A 256 17.79 10.99 11.27
C ALA A 256 16.26 10.75 11.37
N TYR A 257 15.78 9.56 11.03
CA TYR A 257 14.40 9.13 11.27
C TYR A 257 14.26 8.58 12.70
N ASP A 258 15.14 7.66 13.09
CA ASP A 258 15.14 7.03 14.42
C ASP A 258 15.34 8.09 15.53
N GLU A 259 16.15 9.12 15.28
CA GLU A 259 16.31 10.25 16.21
C GLU A 259 15.03 11.08 16.36
N LYS A 260 14.29 11.34 15.28
CA LYS A 260 12.99 12.04 15.38
C LYS A 260 11.97 11.22 16.17
N CYS A 261 11.96 9.90 16.00
CA CYS A 261 11.12 9.01 16.79
C CYS A 261 11.50 9.01 18.28
N ARG A 262 12.81 9.02 18.61
CA ARG A 262 13.28 9.17 20.00
C ARG A 262 12.87 10.53 20.60
N GLN A 263 13.09 11.62 19.87
CA GLN A 263 12.72 12.97 20.30
C GLN A 263 11.21 13.09 20.53
N TRP A 264 10.38 12.59 19.60
CA TRP A 264 8.93 12.56 19.75
C TRP A 264 8.45 11.89 21.04
N VAL A 265 9.03 10.74 21.39
CA VAL A 265 8.72 10.02 22.64
C VAL A 265 9.22 10.79 23.87
N ALA A 266 10.44 11.32 23.83
CA ALA A 266 11.01 12.12 24.92
C ALA A 266 10.24 13.43 25.16
N GLU A 267 9.69 14.03 24.10
CA GLU A 267 8.82 15.20 24.14
C GLU A 267 7.33 14.84 24.40
N GLY A 268 7.02 13.68 24.97
CA GLY A 268 5.68 13.33 25.46
C GLY A 268 4.65 12.92 24.39
N GLY A 269 5.10 12.53 23.19
CA GLY A 269 4.26 11.98 22.12
C GLY A 269 3.10 12.90 21.70
N GLU A 270 1.94 12.31 21.37
CA GLU A 270 0.74 13.06 20.93
C GLU A 270 0.22 14.08 21.94
N GLN A 271 0.33 13.80 23.25
CA GLN A 271 -0.04 14.77 24.28
C GLN A 271 0.91 15.96 24.24
N GLY A 272 2.20 15.72 24.39
CA GLY A 272 3.20 16.78 24.39
C GLY A 272 3.20 17.56 23.06
N ALA A 273 2.97 16.90 21.93
CA ALA A 273 2.89 17.55 20.62
C ALA A 273 1.65 18.47 20.51
N SER A 274 0.53 18.06 21.10
CA SER A 274 -0.66 18.90 21.23
C SER A 274 -0.42 20.10 22.15
N GLU A 275 0.34 19.92 23.25
CA GLU A 275 0.76 20.99 24.16
C GLU A 275 1.73 21.97 23.49
N ARG A 276 2.76 21.48 22.76
CA ARG A 276 3.70 22.29 21.99
C ARG A 276 2.99 23.09 20.89
N PHE A 277 2.03 22.48 20.19
CA PHE A 277 1.21 23.17 19.20
C PHE A 277 0.34 24.27 19.85
N ALA A 278 -0.31 23.99 20.98
CA ALA A 278 -1.14 24.96 21.69
C ALA A 278 -0.31 26.15 22.23
N LEU A 279 0.89 25.88 22.77
CA LEU A 279 1.82 26.91 23.20
C LEU A 279 2.28 27.80 22.03
N ALA A 280 2.70 27.20 20.93
CA ALA A 280 3.11 27.93 19.73
C ALA A 280 1.97 28.78 19.15
N GLN A 281 0.75 28.21 19.05
CA GLN A 281 -0.43 28.93 18.57
C GLN A 281 -0.74 30.16 19.44
N LYS A 282 -0.67 30.01 20.77
CA LYS A 282 -0.84 31.11 21.73
C LYS A 282 0.26 32.18 21.63
N GLN A 283 1.51 31.77 21.41
CA GLN A 283 2.64 32.69 21.22
C GLN A 283 2.49 33.51 19.92
N TRP A 284 2.14 32.85 18.81
CA TRP A 284 1.88 33.52 17.54
C TRP A 284 0.66 34.46 17.62
N GLU A 285 -0.41 34.07 18.32
CA GLU A 285 -1.58 34.93 18.54
C GLU A 285 -1.25 36.21 19.33
N ALA A 286 -0.34 36.13 20.31
CA ALA A 286 0.15 37.31 21.02
C ALA A 286 0.98 38.23 20.10
N GLN A 287 1.93 37.66 19.35
CA GLN A 287 2.76 38.41 18.39
C GLN A 287 1.93 39.04 17.27
N ALA A 288 0.91 38.33 16.75
CA ALA A 288 -0.01 38.84 15.75
C ALA A 288 -0.87 39.99 16.30
N LYS A 289 -1.29 39.94 17.57
CA LYS A 289 -1.96 41.07 18.22
C LYS A 289 -1.02 42.27 18.32
N GLU A 290 0.20 42.08 18.85
CA GLU A 290 1.18 43.16 19.00
C GLU A 290 1.56 43.82 17.67
N ALA A 291 1.69 43.03 16.58
CA ALA A 291 1.90 43.55 15.24
C ALA A 291 0.72 44.43 14.78
N ARG A 292 -0.53 43.95 14.92
CA ARG A 292 -1.73 44.71 14.57
C ARG A 292 -1.89 45.98 15.40
N ASP A 293 -1.56 45.94 16.69
CA ASP A 293 -1.57 47.10 17.59
C ASP A 293 -0.54 48.17 17.16
N ARG A 294 0.50 47.80 16.40
CA ARG A 294 1.46 48.72 15.73
C ARG A 294 1.09 49.08 14.28
N GLY A 295 0.00 48.54 13.73
CA GLY A 295 -0.39 48.71 12.32
C GLY A 295 0.41 47.85 11.34
N GLU A 296 1.15 46.85 11.83
CA GLU A 296 1.93 45.90 11.03
C GLU A 296 1.07 44.71 10.56
N LYS A 297 1.66 43.84 9.72
CA LYS A 297 1.03 42.57 9.30
C LYS A 297 1.31 41.47 10.33
N ASP A 298 0.42 40.47 10.39
CA ASP A 298 0.63 39.23 11.14
C ASP A 298 2.00 38.59 10.82
N PRO A 299 2.71 38.00 11.81
CA PRO A 299 3.92 37.22 11.56
C PRO A 299 3.66 36.07 10.57
N PRO A 300 4.54 35.82 9.59
CA PRO A 300 4.27 34.86 8.52
C PRO A 300 4.20 33.41 9.01
N ASP A 301 4.95 33.07 10.05
CA ASP A 301 5.15 31.70 10.54
C ASP A 301 4.02 31.23 11.48
N ARG A 302 2.77 31.27 11.00
CA ARG A 302 1.64 30.75 11.75
C ARG A 302 1.81 29.24 12.02
N PRO A 303 1.72 28.78 13.28
CA PRO A 303 1.84 27.37 13.63
C PRO A 303 0.88 26.47 12.84
N ASN A 304 1.43 25.42 12.25
CA ASN A 304 0.71 24.45 11.44
C ASN A 304 0.69 23.10 12.14
N ARG A 305 -0.50 22.54 12.43
CA ARG A 305 -0.64 21.24 13.12
C ARG A 305 0.07 20.08 12.38
N ARG A 306 0.30 20.19 11.07
CA ARG A 306 1.10 19.22 10.29
C ARG A 306 2.57 19.14 10.71
N ASN A 307 3.09 20.14 11.43
CA ASN A 307 4.44 20.14 11.98
C ASN A 307 4.51 19.41 13.35
N TYR A 308 3.36 18.98 13.89
CA TYR A 308 3.18 18.34 15.20
C TYR A 308 2.41 17.02 15.00
N GLN A 309 2.98 16.14 14.19
CA GLN A 309 2.47 14.79 13.88
C GLN A 309 3.53 13.75 14.21
N ASN A 310 3.09 12.56 14.60
CA ASN A 310 3.94 11.41 14.88
C ASN A 310 4.92 11.12 13.72
N PRO A 311 6.25 11.17 13.93
CA PRO A 311 7.23 10.91 12.88
C PRO A 311 7.24 9.44 12.43
N ALA A 312 6.68 8.52 13.22
CA ALA A 312 6.52 7.11 12.88
C ALA A 312 5.26 6.81 12.03
N GLU A 313 4.64 7.85 11.45
CA GLU A 313 3.47 7.72 10.57
C GLU A 313 3.74 8.27 9.16
N GLY A 314 3.02 7.71 8.18
CA GLY A 314 3.08 8.19 6.80
C GLY A 314 4.23 7.59 5.98
N ARG A 315 5.04 8.46 5.36
CA ARG A 315 6.08 8.07 4.38
C ARG A 315 7.44 7.86 5.05
N ILE A 316 7.48 6.85 5.92
CA ILE A 316 8.62 6.45 6.74
C ILE A 316 9.47 5.36 6.05
N PRO A 317 10.71 5.08 6.50
CA PRO A 317 11.50 3.95 5.98
C PRO A 317 10.71 2.64 6.11
N ALA A 318 10.68 1.81 5.06
CA ALA A 318 9.88 0.58 4.95
C ALA A 318 8.35 0.71 5.16
N GLY A 319 7.80 1.87 5.49
CA GLY A 319 6.41 2.02 5.95
C GLY A 319 5.36 1.53 4.94
N PRO A 320 5.37 2.02 3.69
CA PRO A 320 4.51 1.55 2.61
C PRO A 320 4.69 0.07 2.26
N LEU A 321 5.90 -0.49 2.32
CA LEU A 321 6.08 -1.95 2.21
C LEU A 321 5.27 -2.65 3.30
N ASN A 322 5.49 -2.25 4.55
CA ASN A 322 4.89 -2.85 5.75
C ASN A 322 3.36 -2.74 5.79
N ALA A 323 2.78 -1.62 5.34
CA ALA A 323 1.34 -1.40 5.35
C ALA A 323 0.61 -1.88 4.10
N MET A 324 1.24 -1.80 2.92
CA MET A 324 0.57 -2.03 1.63
C MET A 324 0.97 -3.34 0.96
N ILE A 325 2.22 -3.80 1.12
CA ILE A 325 2.77 -4.98 0.40
C ILE A 325 2.77 -6.24 1.27
N MET A 326 3.20 -6.14 2.53
CA MET A 326 3.24 -7.28 3.47
C MET A 326 1.90 -8.02 3.62
N PRO A 327 0.72 -7.35 3.69
CA PRO A 327 -0.58 -8.03 3.72
C PRO A 327 -0.90 -8.97 2.56
N MET A 328 -0.16 -8.88 1.44
CA MET A 328 -0.35 -9.70 0.25
C MET A 328 0.89 -10.50 -0.17
N ALA A 329 1.96 -10.49 0.63
CA ALA A 329 3.22 -11.19 0.31
C ALA A 329 3.05 -12.71 0.08
N GLY A 330 1.99 -13.30 0.63
CA GLY A 330 1.61 -14.70 0.36
C GLY A 330 1.13 -14.98 -1.06
N LEU A 331 0.76 -13.98 -1.87
CA LEU A 331 0.26 -14.20 -3.24
C LEU A 331 1.29 -14.86 -4.15
N SER A 332 0.79 -15.67 -5.10
CA SER A 332 1.51 -15.97 -6.34
C SER A 332 1.19 -14.89 -7.37
N LEU A 333 2.21 -14.35 -8.05
CA LEU A 333 2.07 -13.28 -9.06
C LEU A 333 2.66 -13.73 -10.40
N ARG A 334 2.14 -13.22 -11.53
CA ARG A 334 2.78 -13.35 -12.85
C ARG A 334 4.02 -12.46 -12.93
N GLY A 335 3.94 -11.22 -12.43
CA GLY A 335 5.04 -10.27 -12.34
C GLY A 335 4.65 -8.96 -11.64
N VAL A 336 5.57 -7.99 -11.66
CA VAL A 336 5.44 -6.66 -11.03
C VAL A 336 5.67 -5.55 -12.07
N LEU A 337 4.95 -4.44 -11.96
CA LEU A 337 5.29 -3.16 -12.59
C LEU A 337 5.59 -2.12 -11.51
N PHE A 338 6.74 -1.46 -11.59
CA PHE A 338 7.19 -0.47 -10.60
C PHE A 338 7.53 0.87 -11.27
N TYR A 339 6.69 1.88 -11.06
CA TYR A 339 6.88 3.25 -11.56
C TYR A 339 7.25 4.16 -10.39
N GLN A 340 8.55 4.26 -10.11
CA GLN A 340 9.07 5.02 -8.99
C GLN A 340 10.42 5.65 -9.33
N GLY A 341 10.62 6.89 -8.89
CA GLY A 341 11.93 7.56 -8.91
C GLY A 341 11.85 9.08 -8.84
N GLU A 342 10.71 9.70 -9.16
CA GLU A 342 10.58 11.16 -9.22
C GLU A 342 10.75 11.81 -7.85
N ASN A 343 10.34 11.17 -6.75
CA ASN A 343 10.62 11.71 -5.42
C ASN A 343 12.07 11.48 -4.95
N ASN A 344 12.79 10.52 -5.53
CA ASN A 344 14.24 10.35 -5.34
C ASN A 344 15.08 11.28 -6.23
N SER A 345 14.44 12.18 -6.97
CA SER A 345 15.10 13.10 -7.89
C SER A 345 15.43 14.46 -7.23
N PHE A 346 14.70 14.83 -6.17
CA PHE A 346 14.87 16.11 -5.47
C PHE A 346 16.07 16.11 -4.52
N GLY A 347 16.95 17.10 -4.64
CA GLY A 347 18.11 17.26 -3.74
C GLY A 347 18.99 16.00 -3.73
N ASP A 348 19.46 15.61 -2.55
CA ASP A 348 20.40 14.48 -2.38
C ASP A 348 19.72 13.10 -2.32
N THR A 349 18.39 13.03 -2.52
CA THR A 349 17.62 11.77 -2.39
C THR A 349 17.91 10.71 -3.46
N TRP A 350 18.72 11.07 -4.47
CA TRP A 350 19.27 10.13 -5.45
C TRP A 350 20.45 9.31 -4.92
N ILE A 351 21.11 9.77 -3.83
CA ILE A 351 22.25 9.05 -3.21
C ILE A 351 21.80 7.67 -2.70
N PRO A 352 20.82 7.56 -1.78
CA PRO A 352 20.28 6.26 -1.37
C PRO A 352 19.55 5.51 -2.50
N PHE A 353 19.08 6.20 -3.55
CA PHE A 353 18.37 5.57 -4.67
C PHE A 353 19.21 4.52 -5.41
N ARG A 354 20.53 4.75 -5.51
CA ARG A 354 21.49 3.82 -6.14
C ARG A 354 21.48 2.42 -5.52
N GLU A 355 21.32 2.35 -4.21
CA GLU A 355 21.30 1.09 -3.45
C GLU A 355 19.86 0.58 -3.24
N THR A 356 18.92 1.50 -2.98
CA THR A 356 17.54 1.13 -2.58
C THR A 356 16.67 0.71 -3.76
N PHE A 357 16.85 1.26 -4.96
CA PHE A 357 16.07 0.85 -6.13
C PHE A 357 16.28 -0.63 -6.54
N PRO A 358 17.52 -1.15 -6.68
CA PRO A 358 17.71 -2.59 -6.86
C PRO A 358 17.29 -3.41 -5.63
N ALA A 359 17.43 -2.86 -4.41
CA ALA A 359 17.01 -3.56 -3.20
C ALA A 359 15.51 -3.88 -3.18
N VAL A 360 14.64 -2.99 -3.70
CA VAL A 360 13.19 -3.26 -3.88
C VAL A 360 12.99 -4.58 -4.63
N ILE A 361 13.67 -4.76 -5.77
CA ILE A 361 13.50 -5.95 -6.61
C ILE A 361 13.92 -7.22 -5.86
N SER A 362 15.06 -7.17 -5.18
CA SER A 362 15.59 -8.32 -4.43
C SER A 362 14.76 -8.70 -3.20
N ASP A 363 14.24 -7.71 -2.45
CA ASP A 363 13.35 -7.97 -1.32
C ASP A 363 11.99 -8.50 -1.78
N TRP A 364 11.42 -7.95 -2.87
CA TRP A 364 10.09 -8.38 -3.33
C TRP A 364 10.12 -9.80 -3.89
N ARG A 365 11.19 -10.17 -4.60
CA ARG A 365 11.47 -11.55 -5.02
C ARG A 365 11.48 -12.52 -3.83
N ARG A 366 12.18 -12.14 -2.75
CA ARG A 366 12.23 -12.87 -1.48
C ARG A 366 10.85 -13.00 -0.82
N LEU A 367 10.11 -11.89 -0.73
CA LEU A 367 8.79 -11.80 -0.07
C LEU A 367 7.72 -12.64 -0.78
N PHE A 368 7.61 -12.53 -2.10
CA PHE A 368 6.67 -13.32 -2.91
C PHE A 368 7.15 -14.77 -3.18
N ARG A 369 8.27 -15.18 -2.56
CA ARG A 369 8.88 -16.52 -2.66
C ARG A 369 9.13 -16.94 -4.10
N ASN A 370 9.74 -16.05 -4.89
CA ASN A 370 10.02 -16.25 -6.31
C ASN A 370 11.23 -15.39 -6.75
N ASP A 371 12.43 -15.96 -6.71
CA ASP A 371 13.69 -15.27 -7.04
C ASP A 371 13.78 -14.81 -8.51
N GLU A 372 12.97 -15.40 -9.38
CA GLU A 372 12.91 -15.09 -10.82
C GLU A 372 11.67 -14.27 -11.20
N LEU A 373 11.00 -13.63 -10.22
CA LEU A 373 9.80 -12.79 -10.43
C LEU A 373 10.05 -11.69 -11.48
N PRO A 374 9.31 -11.68 -12.60
CA PRO A 374 9.46 -10.66 -13.63
C PRO A 374 9.17 -9.25 -13.11
N PHE A 375 10.04 -8.29 -13.42
CA PHE A 375 10.00 -6.95 -12.82
C PHE A 375 10.12 -5.85 -13.88
N GLY A 376 8.99 -5.23 -14.21
CA GLY A 376 8.91 -4.11 -15.14
C GLY A 376 9.27 -2.79 -14.46
N ILE A 377 10.51 -2.36 -14.62
CA ILE A 377 11.01 -1.05 -14.21
C ILE A 377 10.46 -0.01 -15.19
N ILE A 378 9.51 0.81 -14.73
CA ILE A 378 9.04 1.95 -15.53
C ILE A 378 9.96 3.13 -15.26
N GLN A 379 10.82 3.41 -16.24
CA GLN A 379 11.78 4.51 -16.19
C GLN A 379 11.03 5.84 -16.15
N ILE A 380 11.43 6.76 -15.27
CA ILE A 380 10.69 8.02 -15.09
C ILE A 380 10.62 8.86 -16.36
N ALA A 381 9.49 9.53 -16.57
CA ALA A 381 9.30 10.40 -17.72
C ALA A 381 10.19 11.66 -17.65
N GLY A 382 10.50 12.26 -18.80
CA GLY A 382 11.21 13.54 -18.85
C GLY A 382 10.25 14.66 -18.43
N TRP A 383 10.60 15.44 -17.42
CA TRP A 383 9.77 16.55 -16.93
C TRP A 383 10.64 17.78 -16.60
N SER A 384 10.02 18.95 -16.54
CA SER A 384 10.71 20.24 -16.36
C SER A 384 9.74 21.27 -15.82
N THR A 385 10.18 22.07 -14.84
CA THR A 385 9.39 23.21 -14.33
C THR A 385 9.56 24.47 -15.18
N ARG A 386 10.55 24.48 -16.09
CA ARG A 386 10.94 25.61 -16.93
C ARG A 386 11.34 26.87 -16.16
N ARG A 387 11.66 26.75 -14.86
CA ARG A 387 12.09 27.88 -14.01
C ARG A 387 13.49 28.36 -14.34
N SER A 388 14.45 27.42 -14.42
CA SER A 388 15.79 27.65 -14.97
C SER A 388 16.46 26.30 -15.23
N MET A 389 17.51 26.28 -16.07
CA MET A 389 18.31 25.06 -16.30
C MET A 389 18.89 24.52 -14.99
N THR A 390 19.47 25.39 -14.15
CA THR A 390 20.02 25.02 -12.84
C THR A 390 18.95 24.42 -11.92
N TYR A 391 17.74 25.00 -11.90
CA TYR A 391 16.66 24.49 -11.07
C TYR A 391 16.21 23.10 -11.54
N ASP A 392 15.99 22.90 -12.84
CA ASP A 392 15.60 21.59 -13.38
C ASP A 392 16.75 20.56 -13.30
N MET A 393 18.03 20.97 -13.34
CA MET A 393 19.18 20.09 -13.10
C MET A 393 19.28 19.62 -11.64
N ASN A 394 18.91 20.45 -10.67
CA ASN A 394 18.85 20.08 -9.24
C ASN A 394 17.76 19.02 -8.93
N HIS A 395 16.99 18.59 -9.94
CA HIS A 395 16.07 17.46 -9.87
C HIS A 395 16.68 16.15 -10.40
N HIS A 396 17.98 16.08 -10.73
CA HIS A 396 18.77 14.85 -10.93
C HIS A 396 18.11 13.72 -11.77
N THR A 397 17.17 14.04 -12.66
CA THR A 397 16.32 13.04 -13.35
C THR A 397 17.12 12.22 -14.36
N ASN A 398 18.31 12.68 -14.75
CA ASN A 398 19.32 11.90 -15.45
C ASN A 398 19.88 10.77 -14.57
N ILE A 399 20.27 11.06 -13.32
CA ILE A 399 20.84 10.07 -12.40
C ILE A 399 19.80 9.01 -12.04
N VAL A 400 18.55 9.41 -11.77
CA VAL A 400 17.45 8.46 -11.49
C VAL A 400 17.23 7.51 -12.68
N ARG A 401 17.20 8.02 -13.91
CA ARG A 401 17.02 7.19 -15.12
C ARG A 401 18.21 6.31 -15.43
N GLU A 402 19.43 6.76 -15.12
CA GLU A 402 20.67 6.00 -15.22
C GLU A 402 20.69 4.84 -14.22
N VAL A 403 20.31 5.08 -12.95
CA VAL A 403 20.15 4.00 -11.95
C VAL A 403 19.11 2.98 -12.41
N GLN A 404 17.95 3.43 -12.90
CA GLN A 404 16.93 2.52 -13.44
C GLN A 404 17.44 1.68 -14.63
N PHE A 405 18.25 2.26 -15.53
CA PHE A 405 18.89 1.55 -16.64
C PHE A 405 19.96 0.55 -16.16
N ASN A 406 20.81 0.95 -15.22
CA ASN A 406 21.87 0.09 -14.68
C ASN A 406 21.30 -1.07 -13.84
N THR A 407 20.25 -0.83 -13.05
CA THR A 407 19.50 -1.87 -12.34
C THR A 407 18.91 -2.87 -13.34
N TRP A 408 18.24 -2.40 -14.41
CA TRP A 408 17.75 -3.30 -15.45
C TRP A 408 18.87 -4.14 -16.08
N ARG A 409 19.97 -3.51 -16.48
CA ARG A 409 21.14 -4.17 -17.08
C ARG A 409 21.80 -5.23 -16.19
N ALA A 410 21.60 -5.15 -14.87
CA ALA A 410 22.18 -6.05 -13.88
C ALA A 410 21.20 -7.12 -13.32
N THR A 411 19.93 -7.14 -13.74
CA THR A 411 18.88 -7.96 -13.10
C THR A 411 18.23 -8.95 -14.08
N SER A 412 18.22 -10.26 -13.74
CA SER A 412 17.48 -11.29 -14.50
C SER A 412 15.99 -10.94 -14.59
N ASN A 413 15.30 -11.32 -15.67
CA ASN A 413 13.85 -11.15 -15.86
C ASN A 413 13.30 -9.73 -15.58
N ALA A 414 14.13 -8.70 -15.72
CA ALA A 414 13.72 -7.30 -15.59
C ALA A 414 13.47 -6.67 -16.96
N GLY A 415 12.56 -5.70 -17.03
CA GLY A 415 12.30 -4.90 -18.23
C GLY A 415 12.42 -3.42 -17.96
N LEU A 416 13.09 -2.65 -18.84
CA LEU A 416 13.13 -1.19 -18.77
C LEU A 416 12.06 -0.57 -19.69
N ILE A 417 10.91 -0.25 -19.11
CA ILE A 417 9.84 0.45 -19.81
C ILE A 417 10.21 1.95 -19.87
N VAL A 418 10.87 2.37 -20.95
CA VAL A 418 11.22 3.78 -21.18
C VAL A 418 9.95 4.61 -21.37
N SER A 419 9.78 5.66 -20.57
CA SER A 419 8.64 6.61 -20.66
C SER A 419 9.03 8.06 -20.91
N PHE A 420 10.32 8.35 -21.17
CA PHE A 420 10.86 9.72 -21.27
C PHE A 420 10.06 10.63 -22.23
N ASP A 421 9.72 10.12 -23.42
CA ASP A 421 8.97 10.78 -24.49
C ASP A 421 7.44 10.75 -24.30
N ALA A 422 6.91 10.01 -23.33
CA ALA A 422 5.48 9.96 -23.06
C ALA A 422 4.94 11.27 -22.45
N ASN A 423 5.82 12.19 -22.05
CA ASN A 423 5.44 13.48 -21.50
C ASN A 423 5.24 14.57 -22.57
N SER A 424 3.98 14.78 -22.96
CA SER A 424 3.61 15.83 -23.91
C SER A 424 3.35 17.21 -23.29
N ASN A 425 3.54 17.42 -21.98
CA ASN A 425 3.22 18.70 -21.31
C ASN A 425 4.24 19.17 -20.26
N SER A 426 5.44 18.57 -20.20
CA SER A 426 6.50 18.85 -19.22
C SER A 426 6.15 18.59 -17.74
N SER A 427 4.92 18.15 -17.43
CA SER A 427 4.47 17.86 -16.06
C SER A 427 5.24 16.71 -15.43
N ILE A 428 5.55 16.80 -14.13
CA ILE A 428 6.02 15.65 -13.32
C ILE A 428 5.01 14.48 -13.34
N HIS A 429 3.74 14.75 -13.66
CA HIS A 429 2.69 13.76 -13.85
C HIS A 429 2.14 13.87 -15.28
N PRO A 430 2.70 13.11 -16.25
CA PRO A 430 2.20 13.09 -17.63
C PRO A 430 0.78 12.54 -17.70
N GLY A 431 -0.15 13.27 -18.34
CA GLY A 431 -1.55 12.86 -18.44
C GLY A 431 -1.81 11.69 -19.39
N ARG A 432 -0.89 11.40 -20.33
CA ARG A 432 -1.03 10.29 -21.29
C ARG A 432 -0.47 9.00 -20.69
N LYS A 433 -1.34 8.12 -20.17
CA LYS A 433 -0.90 6.84 -19.57
C LYS A 433 -0.80 5.69 -20.58
N SER A 434 -1.56 5.72 -21.68
CA SER A 434 -1.55 4.67 -22.72
C SER A 434 -0.15 4.28 -23.20
N PRO A 435 0.73 5.22 -23.60
CA PRO A 435 2.06 4.86 -24.10
C PRO A 435 2.92 4.10 -23.08
N VAL A 436 2.70 4.29 -21.78
CA VAL A 436 3.42 3.59 -20.72
C VAL A 436 2.85 2.18 -20.51
N GLY A 437 1.52 2.07 -20.40
CA GLY A 437 0.84 0.78 -20.24
C GLY A 437 1.05 -0.15 -21.44
N ASP A 438 0.99 0.38 -22.67
CA ASP A 438 1.23 -0.38 -23.90
C ASP A 438 2.68 -0.89 -24.00
N ARG A 439 3.67 -0.10 -23.57
CA ARG A 439 5.08 -0.53 -23.54
C ARG A 439 5.32 -1.58 -22.45
N ALA A 440 4.71 -1.42 -21.28
CA ALA A 440 4.74 -2.44 -20.23
C ALA A 440 4.11 -3.76 -20.69
N ALA A 441 2.99 -3.70 -21.41
CA ALA A 441 2.32 -4.89 -21.92
C ALA A 441 3.15 -5.55 -23.02
N ARG A 442 3.80 -4.77 -23.89
CA ARG A 442 4.70 -5.28 -24.93
C ARG A 442 5.94 -5.98 -24.33
N TRP A 443 6.52 -5.46 -23.25
CA TRP A 443 7.55 -6.15 -22.47
C TRP A 443 7.05 -7.47 -21.91
N ALA A 444 5.93 -7.45 -21.18
CA ALA A 444 5.37 -8.65 -20.55
C ALA A 444 5.00 -9.73 -21.59
N LEU A 445 4.41 -9.34 -22.72
CA LEU A 445 4.12 -10.26 -23.82
C LEU A 445 5.39 -10.94 -24.35
N SER A 446 6.48 -10.19 -24.56
CA SER A 446 7.76 -10.78 -24.99
C SER A 446 8.38 -11.67 -23.91
N GLU A 447 8.79 -11.09 -22.78
CA GLU A 447 9.70 -11.75 -21.84
C GLU A 447 8.99 -12.70 -20.87
N VAL A 448 7.70 -12.46 -20.60
CA VAL A 448 6.93 -13.18 -19.57
C VAL A 448 5.92 -14.16 -20.16
N HIS A 449 5.57 -13.99 -21.45
CA HIS A 449 4.64 -14.86 -22.18
C HIS A 449 5.22 -15.45 -23.47
N GLY A 450 6.44 -15.09 -23.90
CA GLY A 450 7.09 -15.66 -25.09
C GLY A 450 6.39 -15.31 -26.42
N ALA A 451 5.66 -14.20 -26.47
CA ALA A 451 4.82 -13.84 -27.60
C ALA A 451 5.64 -13.58 -28.88
N MET A 452 5.11 -14.04 -30.01
CA MET A 452 5.71 -13.87 -31.33
C MET A 452 5.01 -12.73 -32.09
N ASP A 453 5.80 -11.94 -32.82
CA ASP A 453 5.29 -11.08 -33.89
C ASP A 453 4.81 -11.96 -35.05
N SER A 454 3.51 -12.21 -35.09
CA SER A 454 2.83 -13.01 -36.13
C SER A 454 2.96 -12.41 -37.53
N THR A 455 3.32 -11.13 -37.67
CA THR A 455 3.54 -10.48 -38.97
C THR A 455 4.97 -10.70 -39.50
N ARG A 456 5.90 -11.17 -38.65
CA ARG A 456 7.33 -11.34 -38.98
C ARG A 456 7.92 -12.71 -38.64
N GLY A 457 7.19 -13.56 -37.93
CA GLY A 457 7.66 -14.89 -37.50
C GLY A 457 8.83 -14.85 -36.52
N LYS A 458 8.91 -13.82 -35.66
CA LYS A 458 10.05 -13.57 -34.75
C LYS A 458 9.57 -13.18 -33.34
N PRO A 459 10.38 -13.33 -32.28
CA PRO A 459 10.01 -12.88 -30.93
C PRO A 459 9.66 -11.39 -30.88
N LEU A 460 8.62 -11.04 -30.12
CA LEU A 460 8.03 -9.70 -30.06
C LEU A 460 9.00 -8.65 -29.49
N GLN A 461 9.77 -8.00 -30.35
CA GLN A 461 10.72 -6.95 -29.94
C GLN A 461 10.01 -5.85 -29.13
N TRP A 462 10.44 -5.60 -27.88
CA TRP A 462 9.77 -4.67 -26.95
C TRP A 462 10.59 -3.44 -26.58
N HIS A 463 11.93 -3.52 -26.62
CA HIS A 463 12.83 -2.41 -26.33
C HIS A 463 13.45 -1.80 -27.60
N GLY A 464 13.97 -0.58 -27.50
CA GLY A 464 14.80 0.06 -28.54
C GLY A 464 16.25 -0.46 -28.51
N PRO A 465 17.11 -0.03 -29.44
CA PRO A 465 18.52 -0.42 -29.44
C PRO A 465 19.20 -0.01 -28.12
N VAL A 466 20.04 -0.90 -27.59
CA VAL A 466 20.84 -0.67 -26.37
C VAL A 466 22.26 -0.36 -26.80
N TYR A 467 22.86 0.69 -26.23
CA TYR A 467 24.26 0.99 -26.45
C TYR A 467 25.16 -0.15 -25.93
N GLN A 468 26.05 -0.64 -26.79
CA GLN A 468 26.95 -1.76 -26.49
C GLN A 468 28.35 -1.27 -26.11
N SER A 469 28.96 -0.45 -26.96
CA SER A 469 30.31 0.11 -26.78
C SER A 469 30.52 1.32 -27.71
N MET A 470 31.60 2.06 -27.45
CA MET A 470 32.17 3.06 -28.35
C MET A 470 33.68 2.88 -28.29
N GLU A 471 34.29 2.62 -29.43
CA GLU A 471 35.74 2.65 -29.58
C GLU A 471 36.14 4.04 -30.10
N LYS A 472 37.22 4.60 -29.56
CA LYS A 472 37.87 5.78 -30.13
C LYS A 472 39.07 5.31 -30.93
N GLU A 473 39.00 5.49 -32.24
CA GLU A 473 40.19 5.57 -33.09
C GLU A 473 41.11 6.69 -32.56
N LYS A 474 42.42 6.53 -32.74
CA LYS A 474 43.47 7.37 -32.15
C LYS A 474 44.19 8.19 -33.21
#